data_AF-A0A976CH27-F1
#
_entry.id   AF-A0A976CH27-F1
#
_cell.length_a   1.000
_cell.length_b   1.000
_cell.length_c   1.000
_cell.angle_alpha   90.00
_cell.angle_beta   90.00
_cell.angle_gamma   90.00
#
_symmetry.space_group_name_H-M   'P 1'
#
loop_
_entity.id
_entity.type
_entity.pdbx_description
1 polymer ?
#
loop_
_entity_poly.entity_id
_entity_poly.type
_entity_poly.pdbx_seq_one_letter_code
_entity_poly.pdbx_strand_id
1 'polypeptide(L)'
;MNIGESSDNNAVEVDGIRFETILSDRLWTVPIKRTTQDDHTSVVLGFSITNNTSTPYYFCFFQFVPEIITSDGQNINPGYQADGVGVPHESDLHLTMPGKSVTFSHTAQCYWERRYPKIKRKQDIDLMLFMPFTNREYWKFHLPSTGNYSIRFKYEVTNGAVKSYDELIDKQCLKMVWVGQVFTPFIEFCIVKPVTTK
;
A
#
# COMPACT_ATOMS: atom_id res chain seq x y z
N MET A 1 13.93 28.85 -6.34
CA MET A 1 13.94 29.01 -4.87
C MET A 1 12.49 28.95 -4.41
N ASN A 2 12.03 28.03 -3.57
CA ASN A 2 12.69 27.06 -2.69
C ASN A 2 12.46 25.63 -3.17
N ILE A 3 13.54 24.86 -3.28
CA ILE A 3 13.47 23.40 -3.22
C ILE A 3 13.16 23.12 -1.75
N GLY A 4 11.92 22.77 -1.46
CA GLY A 4 11.55 22.34 -0.12
C GLY A 4 12.43 21.15 0.25
N GLU A 5 13.22 21.30 1.30
CA GLU A 5 13.89 20.19 1.95
C GLU A 5 12.83 19.13 2.26
N SER A 6 12.84 18.05 1.49
CA SER A 6 12.12 16.84 1.85
C SER A 6 12.82 16.32 3.09
N SER A 7 12.31 16.69 4.27
CA SER A 7 12.59 15.92 5.48
C SER A 7 12.35 14.46 5.11
N ASP A 8 13.38 13.62 5.24
CA ASP A 8 13.44 12.22 4.84
C ASP A 8 12.50 11.31 5.68
N ASN A 9 11.35 11.84 6.10
CA ASN A 9 10.36 11.23 6.99
C ASN A 9 9.55 10.11 6.34
N ASN A 10 9.78 9.81 5.05
CA ASN A 10 9.01 8.83 4.31
C ASN A 10 9.74 7.48 4.18
N ALA A 11 10.99 7.42 4.63
CA ALA A 11 11.87 6.28 4.43
C ALA A 11 12.49 5.76 5.73
N VAL A 12 12.86 4.49 5.71
CA VAL A 12 13.58 3.79 6.78
C VAL A 12 14.64 2.90 6.16
N GLU A 13 15.79 2.76 6.80
CA GLU A 13 16.88 1.90 6.33
C GLU A 13 17.21 0.85 7.38
N VAL A 14 17.24 -0.42 6.95
CA VAL A 14 17.56 -1.59 7.79
C VAL A 14 18.54 -2.45 7.02
N ASP A 15 19.68 -2.76 7.65
CA ASP A 15 20.74 -3.60 7.08
C ASP A 15 21.21 -3.15 5.68
N GLY A 16 21.26 -1.83 5.46
CA GLY A 16 21.65 -1.25 4.18
C GLY A 16 20.59 -1.36 3.07
N ILE A 17 19.35 -1.71 3.42
CA ILE A 17 18.20 -1.66 2.50
C ILE A 17 17.27 -0.53 2.94
N ARG A 18 17.07 0.44 2.06
CA ARG A 18 16.19 1.60 2.29
C ARG A 18 14.81 1.35 1.70
N PHE A 19 13.78 1.42 2.53
CA PHE A 19 12.37 1.32 2.15
C PHE A 19 11.73 2.70 2.24
N GLU A 20 11.06 3.14 1.19
CA GLU A 20 10.40 4.45 1.10
C GLU A 20 8.94 4.28 0.73
N THR A 21 8.03 4.98 1.40
CA THR A 21 6.61 5.03 1.01
C THR A 21 6.38 6.09 -0.05
N ILE A 22 5.70 5.71 -1.13
CA ILE A 22 5.35 6.59 -2.25
C ILE A 22 3.88 6.96 -2.14
N LEU A 23 3.62 8.26 -2.23
CA LEU A 23 2.29 8.86 -2.18
C LEU A 23 2.29 10.07 -3.12
N SER A 24 1.50 10.04 -4.21
CA SER A 24 1.53 11.13 -5.21
C SER A 24 1.08 12.48 -4.65
N ASP A 25 0.02 12.46 -3.84
CA ASP A 25 -0.58 13.65 -3.23
C ASP A 25 -0.96 13.36 -1.79
N ARG A 26 -0.84 14.36 -0.91
CA ARG A 26 -1.29 14.26 0.50
C ARG A 26 -2.68 14.84 0.74
N LEU A 27 -3.31 15.43 -0.27
CA LEU A 27 -4.66 15.98 -0.20
C LEU A 27 -5.53 15.34 -1.28
N TRP A 28 -6.48 14.50 -0.86
CA TRP A 28 -7.36 13.78 -1.76
C TRP A 28 -8.74 14.40 -1.71
N THR A 29 -9.17 14.99 -2.82
CA THR A 29 -10.54 15.50 -2.94
C THR A 29 -11.41 14.37 -3.44
N VAL A 30 -12.29 13.82 -2.60
CA VAL A 30 -13.21 12.76 -3.00
C VAL A 30 -14.36 13.30 -3.85
N PRO A 31 -15.03 12.47 -4.66
CA PRO A 31 -16.20 12.89 -5.41
C PRO A 31 -17.34 13.39 -4.53
N ILE A 32 -18.28 14.12 -5.12
CA ILE A 32 -19.54 14.45 -4.44
C ILE A 32 -20.23 13.15 -4.10
N LYS A 33 -20.66 13.02 -2.83
CA LYS A 33 -21.39 11.84 -2.35
C LYS A 33 -22.66 11.64 -3.16
N ARG A 34 -22.60 10.73 -4.13
CA ARG A 34 -23.66 10.43 -5.09
C ARG A 34 -24.07 8.96 -4.97
N THR A 35 -25.12 8.67 -5.70
CA THR A 35 -25.85 7.42 -5.73
C THR A 35 -25.24 6.42 -6.73
N THR A 36 -24.43 6.89 -7.68
CA THR A 36 -23.78 6.10 -8.73
C THR A 36 -22.32 5.83 -8.38
N GLN A 37 -21.83 4.63 -8.69
CA GLN A 37 -20.52 4.12 -8.26
C GLN A 37 -19.34 4.54 -9.17
N ASP A 38 -19.62 5.20 -10.29
CA ASP A 38 -18.61 5.40 -11.34
C ASP A 38 -17.59 6.51 -11.07
N ASP A 39 -17.86 7.36 -10.08
CA ASP A 39 -17.01 8.52 -9.77
C ASP A 39 -16.02 8.19 -8.65
N HIS A 40 -14.73 8.44 -8.88
CA HIS A 40 -13.65 8.14 -7.95
C HIS A 40 -12.47 9.10 -8.11
N THR A 41 -11.71 9.26 -7.03
CA THR A 41 -10.44 9.98 -7.03
C THR A 41 -9.31 8.97 -7.13
N SER A 42 -8.53 9.06 -8.20
CA SER A 42 -7.33 8.24 -8.40
C SER A 42 -6.15 8.85 -7.66
N VAL A 43 -5.44 8.04 -6.88
CA VAL A 43 -4.23 8.43 -6.14
C VAL A 43 -3.16 7.35 -6.31
N VAL A 44 -1.89 7.73 -6.44
CA VAL A 44 -0.81 6.74 -6.55
C VAL A 44 -0.28 6.44 -5.15
N LEU A 45 -0.32 5.16 -4.79
CA LEU A 45 0.19 4.60 -3.54
C LEU A 45 1.20 3.51 -3.85
N GLY A 46 2.29 3.45 -3.11
CA GLY A 46 3.31 2.43 -3.33
C GLY A 46 4.48 2.54 -2.39
N PHE A 47 5.56 1.87 -2.77
CA PHE A 47 6.83 1.92 -2.08
C PHE A 47 8.01 1.78 -3.05
N SER A 48 9.18 2.24 -2.61
CA SER A 48 10.46 1.99 -3.27
C SER A 48 11.39 1.25 -2.31
N ILE A 49 12.18 0.33 -2.85
CA ILE A 49 13.24 -0.36 -2.13
C ILE A 49 14.55 -0.04 -2.82
N THR A 50 15.52 0.49 -2.09
CA THR A 50 16.88 0.76 -2.57
C THR A 50 17.86 -0.14 -1.85
N ASN A 51 18.67 -0.87 -2.61
CA ASN A 51 19.70 -1.74 -2.07
C ASN A 51 21.03 -0.96 -1.97
N ASN A 52 21.37 -0.47 -0.78
CA ASN A 52 22.65 0.22 -0.53
C ASN A 52 23.79 -0.75 -0.16
N THR A 53 23.53 -2.06 -0.12
CA THR A 53 24.56 -3.06 0.18
C THR A 53 25.41 -3.39 -1.04
N SER A 54 26.50 -4.14 -0.85
CA SER A 54 27.30 -4.72 -1.94
C SER A 54 26.71 -6.02 -2.50
N THR A 55 25.65 -6.56 -1.89
CA THR A 55 25.08 -7.88 -2.22
C THR A 55 23.75 -7.68 -2.96
N PRO A 56 23.53 -8.30 -4.13
CA PRO A 56 22.23 -8.26 -4.77
C PRO A 56 21.18 -9.04 -3.97
N TYR A 57 19.95 -8.53 -3.93
CA TYR A 57 18.83 -9.15 -3.22
C TYR A 57 17.58 -9.24 -4.09
N TYR A 58 16.81 -10.32 -3.93
CA TYR A 58 15.44 -10.41 -4.39
C TYR A 58 14.48 -9.92 -3.31
N PHE A 59 13.49 -9.13 -3.72
CA PHE A 59 12.40 -8.70 -2.86
C PHE A 59 11.08 -9.27 -3.37
N CYS A 60 10.33 -9.94 -2.51
CA CYS A 60 8.99 -10.45 -2.81
C CYS A 60 7.92 -9.39 -2.51
N PHE A 61 7.28 -8.84 -3.54
CA PHE A 61 6.33 -7.74 -3.30
C PHE A 61 5.04 -8.18 -2.58
N PHE A 62 4.66 -9.46 -2.67
CA PHE A 62 3.50 -10.02 -1.95
C PHE A 62 3.57 -9.87 -0.43
N GLN A 63 4.75 -9.58 0.12
CA GLN A 63 4.93 -9.38 1.55
C GLN A 63 4.65 -7.96 2.04
N PHE A 64 4.23 -7.05 1.14
CA PHE A 64 3.85 -5.70 1.52
C PHE A 64 2.39 -5.62 1.95
N VAL A 65 2.18 -5.19 3.19
CA VAL A 65 0.86 -4.99 3.78
C VAL A 65 0.68 -3.51 4.12
N PRO A 66 -0.27 -2.80 3.49
CA PRO A 66 -0.63 -1.45 3.86
C PRO A 66 -1.34 -1.42 5.22
N GLU A 67 -1.04 -0.41 6.04
CA GLU A 67 -1.73 -0.11 7.29
C GLU A 67 -2.16 1.35 7.29
N ILE A 68 -3.42 1.61 7.61
CA ILE A 68 -3.98 2.97 7.70
C ILE A 68 -4.49 3.22 9.11
N ILE A 69 -4.17 4.38 9.67
CA ILE A 69 -4.70 4.86 10.94
C ILE A 69 -5.44 6.18 10.76
N THR A 70 -6.45 6.40 11.60
CA THR A 70 -7.12 7.69 11.75
C THR A 70 -6.26 8.68 12.54
N SER A 71 -6.63 9.96 12.55
CA SER A 71 -5.90 10.99 13.30
C SER A 71 -5.88 10.81 14.83
N ASP A 72 -6.81 10.03 15.39
CA ASP A 72 -6.79 9.61 16.80
C ASP A 72 -5.99 8.31 17.04
N GLY A 73 -5.28 7.82 16.01
CA GLY A 73 -4.40 6.66 16.10
C GLY A 73 -5.09 5.31 16.05
N GLN A 74 -6.39 5.25 15.73
CA GLN A 74 -7.09 3.98 15.59
C GLN A 74 -6.76 3.33 14.25
N ASN A 75 -6.43 2.03 14.30
CA ASN A 75 -6.21 1.24 13.09
C ASN A 75 -7.51 1.05 12.31
N ILE A 76 -7.46 1.30 11.00
CA ILE A 76 -8.52 0.94 10.07
C ILE A 76 -8.26 -0.48 9.62
N ASN A 77 -9.18 -1.39 9.97
CA ASN A 77 -9.05 -2.79 9.59
C ASN A 77 -9.10 -2.94 8.06
N PRO A 78 -8.02 -3.43 7.41
CA PRO A 78 -8.06 -3.73 6.00
C PRO A 78 -8.99 -4.91 5.72
N GLY A 79 -9.90 -4.76 4.78
CA GLY A 79 -10.48 -5.90 4.09
C GLY A 79 -9.49 -6.41 3.06
N TYR A 80 -8.81 -7.52 3.35
CA TYR A 80 -8.05 -8.25 2.33
C TYR A 80 -9.01 -9.12 1.52
N GLN A 81 -8.99 -8.98 0.19
CA GLN A 81 -9.72 -9.85 -0.71
C GLN A 81 -8.77 -10.38 -1.77
N ALA A 82 -8.74 -11.69 -1.88
CA ALA A 82 -7.98 -12.43 -2.87
C ALA A 82 -8.86 -13.57 -3.39
N ASP A 83 -8.78 -13.85 -4.70
CA ASP A 83 -9.47 -14.96 -5.34
C ASP A 83 -8.80 -16.34 -5.03
N GLY A 84 -7.86 -16.38 -4.08
CA GLY A 84 -7.15 -17.56 -3.62
C GLY A 84 -6.02 -17.20 -2.65
N VAL A 85 -5.34 -18.22 -2.11
CA VAL A 85 -4.05 -18.01 -1.43
C VAL A 85 -2.98 -17.95 -2.52
N GLY A 86 -2.62 -16.74 -2.95
CA GLY A 86 -1.53 -16.55 -3.89
C GLY A 86 -0.22 -17.03 -3.26
N VAL A 87 0.38 -18.08 -3.82
CA VAL A 87 1.77 -18.41 -3.51
C VAL A 87 2.64 -17.56 -4.42
N PRO A 88 3.69 -16.89 -3.90
CA PRO A 88 4.57 -16.08 -4.74
C PRO A 88 5.16 -16.91 -5.88
N HIS A 89 5.08 -16.37 -7.09
CA HIS A 89 5.76 -16.85 -8.27
C HIS A 89 7.12 -16.16 -8.42
N GLU A 90 7.99 -16.74 -9.25
CA GLU A 90 9.29 -16.11 -9.56
C GLU A 90 9.13 -14.70 -10.15
N SER A 91 8.06 -14.45 -10.90
CA SER A 91 7.72 -13.11 -11.43
C SER A 91 7.48 -12.06 -10.35
N ASP A 92 7.19 -12.49 -9.12
CA ASP A 92 6.88 -11.63 -7.99
C ASP A 92 8.13 -11.32 -7.15
N LEU A 93 9.26 -11.94 -7.52
CA LEU A 93 10.58 -11.67 -6.96
C LEU A 93 11.31 -10.65 -7.84
N HIS A 94 11.66 -9.52 -7.24
CA HIS A 94 12.34 -8.45 -7.94
C HIS A 94 13.79 -8.35 -7.49
N LEU A 95 14.72 -8.68 -8.41
CA LEU A 95 16.15 -8.53 -8.18
C LEU A 95 16.53 -7.05 -8.14
N THR A 96 17.18 -6.64 -7.06
CA THR A 96 17.71 -5.28 -6.87
C THR A 96 19.22 -5.36 -6.67
N MET A 97 19.95 -4.82 -7.65
CA MET A 97 21.41 -4.75 -7.63
C MET A 97 21.93 -3.67 -6.64
N PRO A 98 23.19 -3.76 -6.18
CA PRO A 98 23.84 -2.70 -5.41
C PRO A 98 23.68 -1.30 -6.02
N GLY A 99 23.28 -0.34 -5.19
CA GLY A 99 23.02 1.05 -5.57
C GLY A 99 21.82 1.25 -6.49
N LYS A 100 20.96 0.24 -6.67
CA LYS A 100 19.74 0.33 -7.48
C LYS A 100 18.50 0.30 -6.61
N SER A 101 17.41 0.80 -7.20
CA SER A 101 16.09 0.81 -6.58
C SER A 101 15.09 0.09 -7.45
N VAL A 102 14.12 -0.54 -6.81
CA VAL A 102 12.91 -1.04 -7.44
C VAL A 102 11.71 -0.34 -6.82
N THR A 103 10.74 0.02 -7.65
CA THR A 103 9.54 0.73 -7.23
C THR A 103 8.31 -0.07 -7.59
N PHE A 104 7.39 -0.16 -6.64
CA PHE A 104 6.08 -0.77 -6.81
C PHE A 104 5.01 0.25 -6.44
N SER A 105 4.12 0.55 -7.36
CA SER A 105 3.08 1.54 -7.15
C SER A 105 1.82 1.21 -7.93
N HIS A 106 0.68 1.48 -7.31
CA HIS A 106 -0.63 1.29 -7.91
C HIS A 106 -1.46 2.57 -7.83
N THR A 107 -2.34 2.72 -8.82
CA THR A 107 -3.40 3.71 -8.77
C THR A 107 -4.53 3.17 -7.89
N ALA A 108 -4.57 3.64 -6.64
CA ALA A 108 -5.68 3.41 -5.75
C ALA A 108 -6.86 4.34 -6.10
N GLN A 109 -8.05 3.92 -5.70
CA GLN A 109 -9.30 4.62 -5.96
C GLN A 109 -9.98 4.95 -4.64
N CYS A 110 -10.24 6.23 -4.40
CA CYS A 110 -11.02 6.70 -3.27
C CYS A 110 -12.43 7.11 -3.75
N TYR A 111 -13.47 6.45 -3.24
CA TYR A 111 -14.84 6.62 -3.73
C TYR A 111 -15.90 6.37 -2.65
N TRP A 112 -17.14 6.75 -2.93
CA TRP A 112 -18.28 6.47 -2.06
C TRP A 112 -18.96 5.16 -2.49
N GLU A 113 -19.06 4.19 -1.58
CA GLU A 113 -19.73 2.91 -1.85
C GLU A 113 -21.05 2.79 -1.10
N ARG A 114 -22.09 2.38 -1.81
CA ARG A 114 -23.38 2.06 -1.22
C ARG A 114 -23.33 0.70 -0.54
N ARG A 115 -23.62 0.65 0.75
CA ARG A 115 -23.94 -0.62 1.39
C ARG A 115 -25.36 -1.02 1.04
N TYR A 116 -25.52 -2.18 0.40
CA TYR A 116 -26.85 -2.79 0.28
C TYR A 116 -27.31 -3.23 1.67
N PRO A 117 -28.43 -2.69 2.18
CA PRO A 117 -28.92 -3.10 3.49
C PRO A 117 -29.36 -4.57 3.46
N LYS A 118 -28.81 -5.41 4.35
CA LYS A 118 -29.37 -6.75 4.61
C LYS A 118 -30.77 -6.69 5.23
N ILE A 119 -31.15 -5.54 5.81
CA ILE A 119 -32.42 -5.27 6.50
C ILE A 119 -32.83 -3.84 6.17
N LYS A 120 -34.09 -3.60 5.79
CA LYS A 120 -34.72 -2.32 5.31
C LYS A 120 -34.44 -1.05 6.17
N ARG A 121 -33.19 -0.65 6.35
CA ARG A 121 -32.75 0.59 6.99
C ARG A 121 -32.24 1.57 5.94
N LYS A 122 -32.06 2.84 6.36
CA LYS A 122 -31.51 3.93 5.54
C LYS A 122 -30.27 3.44 4.78
N GLN A 123 -30.12 3.88 3.53
CA GLN A 123 -28.93 3.61 2.73
C GLN A 123 -27.72 4.28 3.40
N ASP A 124 -26.84 3.46 3.96
CA ASP A 124 -25.54 3.92 4.42
C ASP A 124 -24.56 3.89 3.23
N ILE A 125 -23.84 4.99 3.07
CA ILE A 125 -22.82 5.16 2.03
C ILE A 125 -21.52 5.44 2.76
N ASP A 126 -20.55 4.55 2.54
CA ASP A 126 -19.23 4.59 3.16
C ASP A 126 -18.22 5.23 2.23
N LEU A 127 -17.17 5.81 2.82
CA LEU A 127 -15.98 6.17 2.07
C LEU A 127 -15.07 4.95 1.97
N MET A 128 -14.64 4.63 0.76
CA MET A 128 -13.80 3.48 0.46
C MET A 128 -12.47 3.94 -0.12
N LEU A 129 -11.40 3.25 0.27
CA LEU A 129 -10.15 3.24 -0.48
C LEU A 129 -9.93 1.81 -1.01
N PHE A 130 -9.90 1.69 -2.31
CA PHE A 130 -9.56 0.47 -3.03
C PHE A 130 -8.15 0.59 -3.57
N MET A 131 -7.25 -0.30 -3.16
CA MET A 131 -5.88 -0.32 -3.62
C MET A 131 -5.63 -1.66 -4.32
N PRO A 132 -5.56 -1.68 -5.67
CA PRO A 132 -5.18 -2.88 -6.38
C PRO A 132 -3.74 -3.24 -6.02
N PHE A 133 -3.48 -4.52 -5.88
CA PHE A 133 -2.17 -5.04 -5.52
C PHE A 133 -1.64 -5.98 -6.61
N THR A 134 -2.48 -6.91 -7.07
CA THR A 134 -2.25 -7.66 -8.30
C THR A 134 -3.51 -7.62 -9.16
N ASN A 135 -3.51 -8.32 -10.29
CA ASN A 135 -4.72 -8.47 -11.10
C ASN A 135 -5.84 -9.24 -10.37
N ARG A 136 -5.56 -9.88 -9.23
CA ARG A 136 -6.49 -10.73 -8.48
C ARG A 136 -6.60 -10.39 -7.00
N GLU A 137 -5.75 -9.48 -6.52
CA GLU A 137 -5.66 -9.15 -5.11
C GLU A 137 -5.72 -7.64 -4.93
N TYR A 138 -6.43 -7.24 -3.89
CA TYR A 138 -6.60 -5.84 -3.58
C TYR A 138 -6.90 -5.66 -2.10
N TRP A 139 -6.59 -4.45 -1.63
CA TRP A 139 -6.93 -4.00 -0.30
C TRP A 139 -8.14 -3.08 -0.39
N LYS A 140 -9.13 -3.30 0.48
CA LYS A 140 -10.27 -2.41 0.67
C LYS A 140 -10.25 -1.85 2.10
N PHE A 141 -10.26 -0.53 2.22
CA PHE A 141 -10.36 0.14 3.51
C PHE A 141 -11.69 0.88 3.60
N HIS A 142 -12.45 0.61 4.67
CA HIS A 142 -13.61 1.40 5.04
C HIS A 142 -13.15 2.60 5.86
N LEU A 143 -13.15 3.77 5.25
CA LEU A 143 -12.76 5.01 5.91
C LEU A 143 -13.99 5.62 6.60
N PRO A 144 -13.96 5.86 7.93
CA PRO A 144 -15.15 6.30 8.66
C PRO A 144 -15.73 7.64 8.19
N SER A 145 -14.89 8.55 7.69
CA SER A 145 -15.29 9.88 7.27
C SER A 145 -14.24 10.55 6.38
N THR A 146 -14.45 11.80 6.00
CA THR A 146 -13.39 12.66 5.45
C THR A 146 -12.58 13.23 6.61
N GLY A 147 -11.25 13.33 6.48
CA GLY A 147 -10.40 13.82 7.56
C GLY A 147 -8.93 13.48 7.33
N ASN A 148 -8.15 13.57 8.41
CA ASN A 148 -6.73 13.24 8.40
C ASN A 148 -6.52 11.76 8.73
N TYR A 149 -5.60 11.15 7.99
CA TYR A 149 -5.21 9.77 8.08
C TYR A 149 -3.70 9.67 7.99
N SER A 150 -3.15 8.53 8.40
CA SER A 150 -1.78 8.16 8.07
C SER A 150 -1.72 6.77 7.49
N ILE A 151 -0.82 6.56 6.53
CA ILE A 151 -0.56 5.26 5.91
C ILE A 151 0.90 4.87 6.11
N ARG A 152 1.15 3.58 6.32
CA ARG A 152 2.48 2.97 6.21
C ARG A 152 2.38 1.64 5.49
N PHE A 153 3.54 1.08 5.15
CA PHE A 153 3.68 -0.27 4.65
C PHE A 153 4.51 -1.09 5.61
N LYS A 154 4.02 -2.29 5.90
CA LYS A 154 4.78 -3.35 6.55
C LYS A 154 5.35 -4.26 5.48
N TYR A 155 6.62 -4.58 5.58
CA TYR A 155 7.28 -5.62 4.81
C TYR A 155 7.77 -6.72 5.74
N GLU A 156 7.49 -7.98 5.45
CA GLU A 156 7.98 -9.09 6.27
C GLU A 156 8.25 -10.33 5.42
N VAL A 157 9.51 -10.75 5.35
CA VAL A 157 9.90 -12.05 4.85
C VAL A 157 10.58 -12.81 5.98
N THR A 158 10.10 -14.02 6.27
CA THR A 158 10.73 -14.91 7.25
C THR A 158 11.45 -16.05 6.54
N ASN A 159 12.44 -16.66 7.22
CA ASN A 159 13.07 -17.89 6.72
C ASN A 159 12.06 -19.03 6.50
N GLY A 160 10.96 -19.06 7.27
CA GLY A 160 9.87 -20.01 7.07
C GLY A 160 9.12 -19.76 5.76
N ALA A 161 8.85 -18.49 5.44
CA ALA A 161 8.24 -18.10 4.17
C ALA A 161 9.13 -18.49 2.98
N VAL A 162 10.43 -18.20 3.04
CA VAL A 162 11.38 -18.58 1.97
C VAL A 162 11.40 -20.09 1.73
N LYS A 163 11.35 -20.91 2.78
CA LYS A 163 11.27 -22.37 2.65
C LYS A 163 10.00 -22.84 1.95
N SER A 164 8.88 -22.17 2.16
CA SER A 164 7.63 -22.50 1.47
C SER A 164 7.69 -22.22 -0.04
N TYR A 165 8.65 -21.40 -0.49
CA TYR A 165 8.88 -21.12 -1.91
C TYR A 165 9.81 -22.13 -2.61
N ASP A 166 10.51 -22.99 -1.85
CA ASP A 166 11.55 -23.91 -2.37
C ASP A 166 11.03 -24.92 -3.41
N GLU A 167 9.72 -25.17 -3.42
CA GLU A 167 9.08 -26.05 -4.40
C GLU A 167 8.72 -25.35 -5.72
N LEU A 168 8.72 -24.01 -5.75
CA LEU A 168 8.14 -23.22 -6.84
C LEU A 168 9.12 -22.26 -7.52
N ILE A 169 10.24 -21.95 -6.85
CA ILE A 169 11.19 -20.92 -7.29
C ILE A 169 12.59 -21.52 -7.36
N ASP A 170 13.40 -21.07 -8.32
CA ASP A 170 14.80 -21.48 -8.42
C ASP A 170 15.56 -21.27 -7.10
N LYS A 171 16.28 -22.32 -6.66
CA LYS A 171 17.02 -22.35 -5.39
C LYS A 171 18.09 -21.27 -5.29
N GLN A 172 18.66 -20.83 -6.40
CA GLN A 172 19.63 -19.74 -6.42
C GLN A 172 18.95 -18.41 -6.10
N CYS A 173 17.75 -18.16 -6.65
CA CYS A 173 16.96 -16.97 -6.33
C CYS A 173 16.61 -16.92 -4.84
N LEU A 174 16.19 -18.05 -4.26
CA LEU A 174 15.80 -18.13 -2.84
C LEU A 174 16.94 -17.83 -1.86
N LYS A 175 18.18 -18.20 -2.19
CA LYS A 175 19.37 -17.85 -1.37
C LYS A 175 19.65 -16.36 -1.31
N MET A 176 19.13 -15.62 -2.28
CA MET A 176 19.33 -14.18 -2.43
C MET A 176 18.07 -13.38 -2.07
N VAL A 177 17.01 -14.02 -1.56
CA VAL A 177 15.85 -13.30 -1.04
C VAL A 177 16.28 -12.56 0.23
N TRP A 178 15.95 -11.27 0.31
CA TRP A 178 16.15 -10.52 1.53
C TRP A 178 15.14 -10.98 2.58
N VAL A 179 15.64 -11.32 3.77
CA VAL A 179 14.84 -11.81 4.90
C VAL A 179 14.92 -10.78 6.01
N GLY A 180 13.77 -10.32 6.49
CA GLY A 180 13.68 -9.32 7.53
C GLY A 180 12.29 -8.72 7.64
N GLN A 181 12.13 -7.80 8.57
CA GLN A 181 10.88 -7.09 8.81
C GLN A 181 11.16 -5.59 8.87
N VAL A 182 10.34 -4.81 8.16
CA VAL A 182 10.42 -3.35 8.14
C VAL A 182 9.02 -2.76 8.20
N PHE A 183 8.90 -1.66 8.95
CA PHE A 183 7.74 -0.78 8.91
C PHE A 183 8.21 0.55 8.38
N THR A 184 7.63 1.01 7.27
CA THR A 184 7.89 2.38 6.83
C THR A 184 7.31 3.36 7.84
N PRO A 185 7.82 4.60 7.88
CA PRO A 185 7.19 5.66 8.67
C PRO A 185 5.75 5.88 8.24
N PHE A 186 4.91 6.30 9.18
CA PHE A 186 3.57 6.77 8.85
C PHE A 186 3.65 8.08 8.08
N ILE A 187 3.01 8.12 6.91
CA ILE A 187 2.85 9.33 6.11
C ILE A 187 1.41 9.82 6.21
N GLU A 188 1.27 11.08 6.61
CA GLU A 188 -0.02 11.74 6.72
C GLU A 188 -0.60 12.10 5.35
N PHE A 189 -1.91 11.91 5.21
CA PHE A 189 -2.72 12.39 4.11
C PHE A 189 -4.10 12.84 4.61
N CYS A 190 -4.75 13.71 3.84
CA CYS A 190 -6.04 14.30 4.17
C CYS A 190 -7.04 14.00 3.06
N ILE A 191 -8.24 13.58 3.44
CA ILE A 191 -9.35 13.40 2.52
C ILE A 191 -10.39 14.49 2.76
N VAL A 192 -10.73 15.23 1.71
CA VAL A 192 -11.65 16.37 1.75
C VAL A 192 -12.80 16.22 0.77
N LYS A 193 -13.92 16.86 1.09
CA LYS A 193 -15.06 16.98 0.17
C LYS A 193 -14.75 18.01 -0.92
N PRO A 194 -15.36 17.89 -2.11
CA PRO A 194 -15.20 18.89 -3.15
C PRO A 194 -15.89 20.18 -2.75
N VAL A 195 -15.28 21.32 -3.10
CA VAL A 195 -15.86 22.64 -2.87
C VAL A 195 -17.07 22.78 -3.79
N THR A 196 -18.26 22.93 -3.20
CA THR A 196 -19.48 23.22 -3.96
C THR A 196 -19.58 24.73 -4.11
N THR A 197 -19.11 25.27 -5.25
CA THR A 197 -19.48 26.62 -5.67
C THR A 197 -20.96 26.63 -6.00
N LYS A 198 -21.72 27.39 -5.20
CA LYS A 198 -23.15 27.65 -5.42
C LYS A 198 -23.35 28.61 -6.59
#